data_AF-A0A521ZM67-F1
#
_entry.id   AF-A0A521ZM67-F1
#
_cell.length_a   1.000
_cell.length_b   1.000
_cell.length_c   1.000
_cell.angle_alpha   90.00
_cell.angle_beta   90.00
_cell.angle_gamma   90.00
#
_symmetry.space_group_name_H-M   'P 1'
#
loop_
_entity.id
_entity.type
_entity.pdbx_description
1 polymer ?
#
loop_
_entity_poly.entity_id
_entity_poly.type
_entity_poly.pdbx_seq_one_letter_code
_entity_poly.pdbx_strand_id
1 'polypeptide(L)'
;MKSHELNWDTRTIDHQDYSNGAHSCSYIKSTDIIGGNFLSSDFSDSKLEKSTFNSSRLSAIDLNRSIIKDVLFKSCKINAASFIQSKCKKVIFSECDLSDSDFQGAEIINVVFKDCDITNVNFSHAICKNIDLRGSKLNGARFSSDQLKALTIDLSQASYVALLSGVKIT
;
A
#
# COMPACT_ATOMS: atom_id res chain seq x y z
N MET A 1 18.62 18.45 15.59
CA MET A 1 19.76 17.68 15.08
C MET A 1 19.52 17.54 13.58
N LYS A 2 20.38 18.10 12.72
CA LYS A 2 20.19 18.00 11.26
C LYS A 2 20.31 16.52 10.90
N SER A 3 19.23 15.92 10.40
CA SER A 3 19.26 14.59 9.80
C SER A 3 20.37 14.62 8.75
N HIS A 4 21.31 13.68 8.82
CA HIS A 4 22.07 13.34 7.64
C HIS A 4 21.02 12.91 6.60
N GLU A 5 20.90 13.67 5.51
CA GLU A 5 20.04 13.30 4.38
C GLU A 5 20.52 11.93 3.91
N LEU A 6 19.80 10.89 4.31
CA LEU A 6 19.99 9.55 3.79
C LEU A 6 19.76 9.64 2.29
N ASN A 7 20.80 9.29 1.51
CA ASN A 7 20.66 9.20 0.08
C ASN A 7 19.86 7.95 -0.24
N TRP A 8 18.60 8.15 -0.58
CA TRP A 8 17.65 7.11 -0.97
C TRP A 8 17.72 6.77 -2.45
N ASP A 9 18.23 7.67 -3.29
CA ASP A 9 18.38 7.51 -4.74
C ASP A 9 19.64 6.69 -5.08
N THR A 10 19.81 5.56 -4.40
CA THR A 10 20.82 4.56 -4.74
C THR A 10 20.22 3.55 -5.71
N ARG A 11 21.05 2.80 -6.45
CA ARG A 11 20.53 1.70 -7.28
C ARG A 11 19.94 0.59 -6.43
N THR A 12 20.56 0.30 -5.28
CA THR A 12 20.17 -0.83 -4.43
C THR A 12 20.41 -0.51 -2.96
N ILE A 13 19.43 -0.85 -2.13
CA ILE A 13 19.51 -0.86 -0.67
C ILE A 13 19.23 -2.30 -0.24
N ASP A 14 20.19 -2.93 0.44
CA ASP A 14 20.16 -4.36 0.73
C ASP A 14 20.26 -4.62 2.24
N HIS A 15 19.23 -5.24 2.80
CA HIS A 15 19.10 -5.67 4.20
C HIS A 15 19.39 -4.58 5.26
N GLN A 16 19.18 -3.31 4.91
CA GLN A 16 19.41 -2.19 5.82
C GLN A 16 18.24 -2.02 6.81
N ASP A 17 18.57 -1.52 8.00
CA ASP A 17 17.59 -1.22 9.05
C ASP A 17 17.37 0.29 9.21
N TYR A 18 16.13 0.70 8.99
CA TYR A 18 15.58 2.05 9.11
C TYR A 18 14.35 2.07 10.04
N SER A 19 14.15 1.03 10.85
CA SER A 19 13.00 0.94 11.73
C SER A 19 12.96 2.09 12.74
N ASN A 20 11.75 2.61 12.99
CA ASN A 20 11.49 3.78 13.82
C ASN A 20 12.20 5.06 13.35
N GLY A 21 12.73 5.06 12.13
CA GLY A 21 13.43 6.20 11.56
C GLY A 21 12.47 7.33 11.19
N ALA A 22 12.90 8.57 11.38
CA ALA A 22 12.18 9.77 10.93
C ALA A 22 12.69 10.18 9.55
N HIS A 23 11.95 9.82 8.51
CA HIS A 23 12.29 9.99 7.09
C HIS A 23 11.19 10.74 6.32
N SER A 24 10.38 11.54 6.99
CA SER A 24 9.39 12.42 6.36
C SER A 24 10.01 13.26 5.23
N CYS A 25 9.25 13.56 4.19
CA CYS A 25 9.68 14.33 3.02
C CYS A 25 10.86 13.70 2.24
N SER A 26 11.15 12.42 2.44
CA SER A 26 12.19 11.72 1.68
C SER A 26 11.79 11.51 0.22
N TYR A 27 12.78 11.32 -0.64
CA TYR A 27 12.56 10.97 -2.02
C TYR A 27 13.33 9.71 -2.38
N ILE A 28 12.61 8.64 -2.72
CA ILE A 28 13.15 7.37 -3.22
C ILE A 28 12.79 7.26 -4.69
N LYS A 29 13.81 7.20 -5.56
CA LYS A 29 13.61 7.10 -7.01
C LYS A 29 14.54 6.09 -7.65
N SER A 30 13.97 5.20 -8.46
CA SER A 30 14.72 4.23 -9.25
C SER A 30 15.63 3.33 -8.39
N THR A 31 15.12 2.91 -7.23
CA THR A 31 15.86 2.17 -6.21
C THR A 31 15.25 0.79 -5.99
N ASP A 32 16.09 -0.23 -5.95
CA ASP A 32 15.71 -1.58 -5.56
C ASP A 32 16.04 -1.81 -4.07
N ILE A 33 15.02 -2.06 -3.27
CA ILE A 33 15.11 -2.25 -1.82
C ILE A 33 14.83 -3.72 -1.55
N ILE A 34 15.81 -4.43 -0.98
CA ILE A 34 15.75 -5.87 -0.77
C ILE A 34 15.95 -6.14 0.72
N GLY A 35 15.00 -6.83 1.36
CA GLY A 35 15.13 -7.24 2.76
C GLY A 35 15.22 -6.08 3.77
N GLY A 36 14.86 -4.85 3.37
CA GLY A 36 14.98 -3.68 4.23
C GLY A 36 13.97 -3.69 5.38
N ASN A 37 14.36 -3.16 6.54
CA ASN A 37 13.50 -3.00 7.70
C ASN A 37 13.08 -1.52 7.86
N PHE A 38 11.80 -1.24 7.68
CA PHE A 38 11.14 0.06 7.78
C PHE A 38 9.99 0.01 8.80
N LEU A 39 10.06 -0.92 9.75
CA LEU A 39 9.05 -1.07 10.80
C LEU A 39 8.84 0.26 11.52
N SER A 40 7.60 0.74 11.59
CA SER A 40 7.22 1.94 12.33
C SER A 40 8.01 3.20 11.96
N SER A 41 8.62 3.24 10.78
CA SER A 41 9.32 4.43 10.29
C SER A 41 8.33 5.46 9.74
N ASP A 42 8.69 6.73 9.85
CA ASP A 42 7.95 7.84 9.28
C ASP A 42 8.48 8.17 7.88
N PHE A 43 7.62 8.01 6.86
CA PHE A 43 7.81 8.46 5.48
C PHE A 43 6.65 9.38 5.05
N SER A 44 6.02 10.08 5.99
CA SER A 44 4.97 11.04 5.65
C SER A 44 5.48 12.09 4.66
N ASP A 45 4.61 12.56 3.78
CA ASP A 45 4.93 13.58 2.76
C ASP A 45 6.09 13.19 1.81
N SER A 46 6.50 11.92 1.82
CA SER A 46 7.59 11.42 0.99
C SER A 46 7.14 11.12 -0.43
N LYS A 47 8.11 10.95 -1.32
CA LYS A 47 7.86 10.59 -2.71
C LYS A 47 8.61 9.30 -3.05
N LEU A 48 7.89 8.29 -3.52
CA LEU A 48 8.41 7.01 -3.96
C LEU A 48 8.09 6.83 -5.44
N GLU A 49 9.09 6.78 -6.29
CA GLU A 49 8.93 6.66 -7.74
C GLU A 49 9.77 5.55 -8.35
N LYS A 50 9.19 4.76 -9.26
CA LYS A 50 9.94 3.82 -10.12
C LYS A 50 10.83 2.84 -9.35
N SER A 51 10.41 2.45 -8.16
CA SER A 51 11.23 1.70 -7.20
C SER A 51 10.58 0.35 -6.87
N THR A 52 11.39 -0.57 -6.37
CA THR A 52 10.95 -1.91 -5.97
C THR A 52 11.25 -2.12 -4.49
N PHE A 53 10.30 -2.66 -3.75
CA PHE A 53 10.50 -3.20 -2.41
C PHE A 53 10.27 -4.70 -2.47
N ASN A 54 11.27 -5.49 -2.12
CA ASN A 54 11.22 -6.94 -2.14
C ASN A 54 11.55 -7.49 -0.76
N SER A 55 10.70 -8.42 -0.26
CA SER A 55 10.94 -9.14 1.00
C SER A 55 11.22 -8.22 2.19
N SER A 56 10.65 -7.02 2.16
CA SER A 56 10.93 -5.96 3.13
C SER A 56 9.86 -5.89 4.20
N ARG A 57 10.22 -5.39 5.38
CA ARG A 57 9.30 -5.17 6.50
C ARG A 57 8.95 -3.69 6.59
N LEU A 58 7.70 -3.37 6.35
CA LEU A 58 7.12 -2.01 6.40
C LEU A 58 5.89 -1.95 7.32
N SER A 59 5.76 -2.90 8.26
CA SER A 59 4.64 -2.89 9.21
C SER A 59 4.57 -1.57 9.96
N ALA A 60 3.37 -1.01 10.13
CA ALA A 60 3.14 0.27 10.79
C ALA A 60 3.93 1.47 10.21
N ILE A 61 4.39 1.39 8.95
CA ILE A 61 5.01 2.53 8.28
C ILE A 61 4.00 3.67 8.13
N ASP A 62 4.44 4.91 8.34
CA ASP A 62 3.66 6.10 8.00
C ASP A 62 4.03 6.56 6.57
N LEU A 63 3.08 6.48 5.65
CA LEU A 63 3.14 6.98 4.28
C LEU A 63 2.04 8.03 4.02
N ASN A 64 1.58 8.70 5.07
CA ASN A 64 0.55 9.71 4.99
C ASN A 64 0.96 10.86 4.06
N ARG A 65 0.04 11.32 3.22
CA ARG A 65 0.24 12.41 2.24
C ARG A 65 1.39 12.16 1.25
N SER A 66 1.93 10.94 1.18
CA SER A 66 3.01 10.59 0.26
C SER A 66 2.53 10.50 -1.18
N ILE A 67 3.46 10.56 -2.12
CA ILE A 67 3.23 10.27 -3.54
C ILE A 67 3.95 8.97 -3.89
N ILE A 68 3.20 7.93 -4.24
CA ILE A 68 3.71 6.60 -4.56
C ILE A 68 3.33 6.29 -6.00
N LYS A 69 4.31 6.22 -6.90
CA LYS A 69 4.05 6.12 -8.33
C LYS A 69 5.00 5.18 -9.06
N ASP A 70 4.43 4.28 -9.85
CA ASP A 70 5.20 3.27 -10.61
C ASP A 70 6.07 2.43 -9.64
N VAL A 71 5.52 2.01 -8.49
CA VAL A 71 6.23 1.27 -7.45
C VAL A 71 5.71 -0.18 -7.35
N LEU A 72 6.63 -1.13 -7.14
CA LEU A 72 6.31 -2.52 -6.87
C LEU A 72 6.68 -2.87 -5.42
N PHE A 73 5.72 -3.36 -4.65
CA PHE A 73 5.94 -4.06 -3.39
C PHE A 73 5.72 -5.56 -3.62
N LYS A 74 6.74 -6.38 -3.38
CA LYS A 74 6.69 -7.83 -3.56
C LYS A 74 7.08 -8.56 -2.28
N SER A 75 6.26 -9.50 -1.85
CA SER A 75 6.51 -10.35 -0.68
C SER A 75 6.83 -9.54 0.60
N CYS A 76 6.21 -8.37 0.75
CA CYS A 76 6.47 -7.43 1.84
C CYS A 76 5.43 -7.58 2.96
N LYS A 77 5.85 -7.26 4.19
CA LYS A 77 4.94 -7.09 5.34
C LYS A 77 4.63 -5.62 5.52
N ILE A 78 3.42 -5.19 5.22
CA ILE A 78 2.96 -3.79 5.21
C ILE A 78 1.70 -3.67 6.09
N ASN A 79 1.50 -4.59 7.03
CA ASN A 79 0.34 -4.60 7.92
C ASN A 79 0.34 -3.38 8.86
N ALA A 80 -0.84 -2.87 9.18
CA ALA A 80 -1.07 -1.66 9.98
C ALA A 80 -0.40 -0.38 9.41
N ALA A 81 -0.06 -0.34 8.13
CA ALA A 81 0.53 0.83 7.50
C ALA A 81 -0.49 1.96 7.29
N SER A 82 -0.02 3.20 7.32
CA SER A 82 -0.87 4.38 7.13
C SER A 82 -0.58 5.03 5.78
N PHE A 83 -1.58 5.12 4.92
CA PHE A 83 -1.56 5.75 3.59
C PHE A 83 -2.56 6.91 3.50
N ILE A 84 -2.93 7.51 4.64
CA ILE A 84 -3.99 8.52 4.72
C ILE A 84 -3.63 9.71 3.82
N GLN A 85 -4.57 10.11 2.96
CA GLN A 85 -4.41 11.20 2.00
C GLN A 85 -3.22 11.05 1.03
N SER A 86 -2.65 9.85 0.89
CA SER A 86 -1.59 9.57 -0.07
C SER A 86 -2.09 9.53 -1.51
N LYS A 87 -1.17 9.56 -2.47
CA LYS A 87 -1.45 9.40 -3.90
C LYS A 87 -0.73 8.19 -4.46
N CYS A 88 -1.46 7.10 -4.65
CA CYS A 88 -1.00 5.83 -5.18
C CYS A 88 -1.40 5.70 -6.65
N LYS A 89 -0.43 5.75 -7.57
CA LYS A 89 -0.68 5.65 -9.02
C LYS A 89 0.21 4.61 -9.68
N LYS A 90 -0.38 3.62 -10.35
CA LYS A 90 0.37 2.51 -10.97
C LYS A 90 1.26 1.79 -9.94
N VAL A 91 0.66 1.41 -8.82
CA VAL A 91 1.34 0.68 -7.74
C VAL A 91 0.91 -0.78 -7.80
N ILE A 92 1.85 -1.69 -7.59
CA ILE A 92 1.56 -3.13 -7.51
C ILE A 92 2.01 -3.61 -6.14
N PHE A 93 1.07 -4.22 -5.41
CA PHE A 93 1.33 -5.05 -4.25
C PHE A 93 1.15 -6.51 -4.70
N SER A 94 2.18 -7.33 -4.52
CA SER A 94 2.16 -8.75 -4.88
C SER A 94 2.62 -9.57 -3.70
N GLU A 95 1.83 -10.56 -3.29
CA GLU A 95 2.17 -11.46 -2.17
C GLU A 95 2.46 -10.69 -0.86
N CYS A 96 1.79 -9.56 -0.64
CA CYS A 96 2.01 -8.70 0.51
C CYS A 96 0.94 -8.89 1.58
N ASP A 97 1.32 -8.68 2.83
CA ASP A 97 0.38 -8.52 3.93
C ASP A 97 0.14 -7.03 4.16
N LEU A 98 -1.06 -6.53 3.87
CA LEU A 98 -1.50 -5.17 4.16
C LEU A 98 -2.62 -5.14 5.21
N SER A 99 -2.83 -6.23 5.96
CA SER A 99 -3.90 -6.30 6.96
C SER A 99 -3.90 -5.10 7.89
N ASP A 100 -5.10 -4.60 8.23
CA ASP A 100 -5.32 -3.44 9.10
C ASP A 100 -4.70 -2.11 8.61
N SER A 101 -4.29 -1.99 7.34
CA SER A 101 -3.78 -0.73 6.79
C SER A 101 -4.88 0.29 6.54
N ASP A 102 -4.53 1.58 6.58
CA ASP A 102 -5.47 2.69 6.38
C ASP A 102 -5.15 3.52 5.13
N PHE A 103 -6.07 3.52 4.16
CA PHE A 103 -6.02 4.33 2.94
C PHE A 103 -7.05 5.46 2.94
N GLN A 104 -7.51 5.90 4.12
CA GLN A 104 -8.56 6.91 4.22
C GLN A 104 -8.20 8.20 3.44
N GLY A 105 -9.12 8.63 2.57
CA GLY A 105 -8.95 9.84 1.75
C GLY A 105 -7.82 9.77 0.70
N ALA A 106 -7.21 8.61 0.48
CA ALA A 106 -6.15 8.44 -0.52
C ALA A 106 -6.69 8.49 -1.96
N GLU A 107 -5.85 8.86 -2.91
CA GLU A 107 -6.10 8.70 -4.34
C GLU A 107 -5.44 7.42 -4.83
N ILE A 108 -6.22 6.43 -5.25
CA ILE A 108 -5.75 5.08 -5.62
C ILE A 108 -6.16 4.81 -7.07
N ILE A 109 -5.20 4.91 -7.99
CA ILE A 109 -5.46 4.85 -9.44
C ILE A 109 -4.55 3.85 -10.13
N ASN A 110 -5.15 2.87 -10.82
CA ASN A 110 -4.45 1.76 -11.48
C ASN A 110 -3.56 0.99 -10.48
N VAL A 111 -4.15 0.53 -9.37
CA VAL A 111 -3.41 -0.20 -8.33
C VAL A 111 -3.84 -1.66 -8.30
N VAL A 112 -2.87 -2.55 -8.15
CA VAL A 112 -3.08 -4.00 -8.11
C VAL A 112 -2.69 -4.54 -6.75
N PHE A 113 -3.57 -5.31 -6.14
CA PHE A 113 -3.33 -6.12 -4.94
C PHE A 113 -3.48 -7.58 -5.35
N LYS A 114 -2.38 -8.20 -5.74
CA LYS A 114 -2.33 -9.58 -6.23
C LYS A 114 -1.87 -10.51 -5.12
N ASP A 115 -2.67 -11.53 -4.81
CA ASP A 115 -2.34 -12.54 -3.80
C ASP A 115 -1.96 -11.93 -2.44
N CYS A 116 -2.62 -10.83 -2.06
CA CYS A 116 -2.35 -10.08 -0.85
C CYS A 116 -3.35 -10.38 0.27
N ASP A 117 -2.97 -10.08 1.50
CA ASP A 117 -3.92 -9.96 2.60
C ASP A 117 -4.32 -8.49 2.76
N ILE A 118 -5.56 -8.14 2.46
CA ILE A 118 -6.12 -6.79 2.70
C ILE A 118 -7.27 -6.85 3.71
N THR A 119 -7.21 -7.81 4.64
CA THR A 119 -8.16 -7.95 5.75
C THR A 119 -8.21 -6.64 6.55
N ASN A 120 -9.43 -6.17 6.86
CA ASN A 120 -9.71 -4.93 7.61
C ASN A 120 -9.15 -3.63 7.00
N VAL A 121 -8.65 -3.64 5.76
CA VAL A 121 -8.11 -2.43 5.14
C VAL A 121 -9.21 -1.37 4.98
N ASN A 122 -8.90 -0.14 5.38
CA ASN A 122 -9.82 0.96 5.33
C ASN A 122 -9.64 1.80 4.06
N PHE A 123 -10.55 1.69 3.09
CA PHE A 123 -10.58 2.56 1.91
C PHE A 123 -11.58 3.72 2.03
N SER A 124 -12.09 4.01 3.23
CA SER A 124 -13.13 5.03 3.40
C SER A 124 -12.71 6.39 2.86
N HIS A 125 -13.59 7.06 2.11
CA HIS A 125 -13.31 8.36 1.46
C HIS A 125 -12.19 8.37 0.41
N ALA A 126 -11.57 7.22 0.09
CA ALA A 126 -10.58 7.15 -0.96
C ALA A 126 -11.21 7.36 -2.35
N ILE A 127 -10.46 7.93 -3.27
CA ILE A 127 -10.81 7.99 -4.70
C ILE A 127 -10.20 6.76 -5.37
N CYS A 128 -11.03 5.79 -5.73
CA CYS A 128 -10.58 4.54 -6.36
C CYS A 128 -10.90 4.53 -7.86
N LYS A 129 -9.91 4.20 -8.69
CA LYS A 129 -10.09 3.97 -10.13
C LYS A 129 -9.22 2.82 -10.61
N ASN A 130 -9.82 1.84 -11.27
CA ASN A 130 -9.13 0.66 -11.81
C ASN A 130 -8.30 -0.06 -10.75
N ILE A 131 -8.97 -0.65 -9.76
CA ILE A 131 -8.33 -1.42 -8.69
C ILE A 131 -8.51 -2.90 -8.99
N ASP A 132 -7.43 -3.67 -8.95
CA ASP A 132 -7.48 -5.13 -9.10
C ASP A 132 -7.18 -5.79 -7.76
N LEU A 133 -8.11 -6.60 -7.26
CA LEU A 133 -8.01 -7.28 -5.97
C LEU A 133 -7.92 -8.81 -6.10
N ARG A 134 -7.86 -9.35 -7.32
CA ARG A 134 -7.95 -10.81 -7.55
C ARG A 134 -6.88 -11.59 -6.78
N GLY A 135 -7.28 -12.73 -6.23
CA GLY A 135 -6.42 -13.59 -5.41
C GLY A 135 -6.20 -13.09 -3.98
N SER A 136 -6.65 -11.89 -3.62
CA SER A 136 -6.45 -11.31 -2.30
C SER A 136 -7.57 -11.64 -1.30
N LYS A 137 -7.24 -11.63 -0.01
CA LYS A 137 -8.24 -11.77 1.07
C LYS A 137 -8.82 -10.41 1.42
N LEU A 138 -10.15 -10.31 1.45
CA LEU A 138 -10.87 -9.03 1.56
C LEU A 138 -11.64 -8.85 2.88
N ASN A 139 -11.57 -9.82 3.79
CA ASN A 139 -12.45 -9.89 4.95
C ASN A 139 -12.34 -8.61 5.81
N GLY A 140 -13.46 -7.94 6.05
CA GLY A 140 -13.49 -6.70 6.84
C GLY A 140 -13.00 -5.45 6.10
N ALA A 141 -12.52 -5.57 4.86
CA ALA A 141 -12.12 -4.41 4.06
C ALA A 141 -13.32 -3.48 3.83
N ARG A 142 -13.10 -2.18 4.03
CA ARG A 142 -14.16 -1.16 4.01
C ARG A 142 -14.10 -0.38 2.71
N PHE A 143 -15.14 -0.54 1.89
CA PHE A 143 -15.34 0.21 0.65
C PHE A 143 -16.67 0.97 0.70
N SER A 144 -16.76 2.08 -0.01
CA SER A 144 -18.04 2.72 -0.34
C SER A 144 -18.68 2.08 -1.57
N SER A 145 -19.99 2.26 -1.73
CA SER A 145 -20.74 1.74 -2.87
C SER A 145 -20.19 2.18 -4.24
N ASP A 146 -19.69 3.41 -4.35
CA ASP A 146 -19.09 3.91 -5.58
C ASP A 146 -17.71 3.30 -5.85
N GLN A 147 -16.93 2.99 -4.82
CA GLN A 147 -15.63 2.35 -4.96
C GLN A 147 -15.76 0.92 -5.48
N LEU A 148 -16.84 0.21 -5.13
CA LEU A 148 -17.08 -1.17 -5.60
C LEU A 148 -17.10 -1.26 -7.13
N LYS A 149 -17.54 -0.19 -7.83
CA LYS A 149 -17.57 -0.12 -9.30
C LYS A 149 -16.18 -0.06 -9.93
N ALA A 150 -15.16 0.33 -9.17
CA ALA A 150 -13.79 0.43 -9.62
C ALA A 150 -12.99 -0.86 -9.44
N LEU A 151 -13.57 -1.89 -8.81
CA LEU A 151 -12.89 -3.12 -8.44
C LEU A 151 -12.97 -4.16 -9.55
N THR A 152 -11.85 -4.83 -9.80
CA THR A 152 -11.77 -6.11 -10.49
C THR A 152 -11.53 -7.18 -9.44
N ILE A 153 -12.40 -8.20 -9.41
CA ILE A 153 -12.41 -9.26 -8.41
C ILE A 153 -12.50 -10.63 -9.09
N ASP A 154 -12.19 -11.69 -8.36
CA ASP A 154 -12.41 -13.06 -8.82
C ASP A 154 -13.77 -13.58 -8.35
N LEU A 155 -14.15 -14.76 -8.87
CA LEU A 155 -15.44 -15.37 -8.55
C LEU A 155 -15.53 -15.76 -7.06
N SER A 156 -14.42 -16.14 -6.43
CA SER A 156 -14.39 -16.46 -4.99
C SER A 156 -14.65 -15.25 -4.09
N GLN A 157 -14.33 -14.04 -4.56
CA GLN A 157 -14.60 -12.78 -3.87
C GLN A 157 -16.01 -12.25 -4.12
N ALA A 158 -16.71 -12.75 -5.13
CA ALA A 158 -17.98 -12.19 -5.60
C ALA A 158 -19.07 -12.16 -4.51
N SER A 159 -19.20 -13.22 -3.71
CA SER A 159 -20.20 -13.28 -2.64
C SER A 159 -19.94 -12.23 -1.57
N TYR A 160 -18.69 -12.07 -1.16
CA TYR A 160 -18.31 -11.06 -0.17
C TYR A 160 -18.57 -9.64 -0.67
N VAL A 161 -18.19 -9.34 -1.92
CA VAL A 161 -18.41 -8.01 -2.52
C VAL A 161 -19.89 -7.72 -2.76
N ALA A 162 -20.69 -8.73 -3.11
CA ALA A 162 -22.15 -8.58 -3.21
C ALA A 162 -22.80 -8.23 -1.86
N LEU A 163 -22.31 -8.78 -0.75
CA LEU A 163 -22.77 -8.36 0.58
C LEU A 163 -22.40 -6.90 0.88
N LEU A 164 -21.19 -6.47 0.50
CA LEU A 164 -20.75 -5.07 0.68
C LEU A 164 -21.57 -4.07 -0.16
N SER A 165 -22.08 -4.49 -1.32
CA SER A 165 -22.97 -3.65 -2.14
C SER A 165 -24.41 -3.56 -1.61
N GLY A 166 -24.72 -4.29 -0.52
CA GLY A 166 -26.06 -4.35 0.08
C GLY A 166 -26.99 -5.35 -0.60
N VAL A 167 -26.49 -6.19 -1.51
CA VAL A 167 -27.28 -7.24 -2.17
C VAL A 167 -27.46 -8.40 -1.20
N LYS A 168 -28.71 -8.87 -1.06
CA LYS A 168 -29.03 -10.07 -0.29
C LYS A 168 -28.72 -11.31 -1.12
N ILE A 169 -27.90 -12.20 -0.58
CA ILE A 169 -27.60 -13.50 -1.17
C ILE A 169 -28.45 -14.53 -0.41
N THR A 170 -29.29 -15.28 -1.13
CA THR A 170 -30.18 -16.33 -0.59
C THR A 170 -29.99 -17.62 -1.35
#